data_AF-A0A971LIB8-F1
#
_entry.id   AF-A0A971LIB8-F1
#
_cell.length_a   1.000
_cell.length_b   1.000
_cell.length_c   1.000
_cell.angle_alpha   90.00
_cell.angle_beta   90.00
_cell.angle_gamma   90.00
#
_symmetry.space_group_name_H-M   'P 1'
#
loop_
_entity.id
_entity.type
_entity.pdbx_description
1 polymer ?
#
loop_
_entity_poly.entity_id
_entity_poly.type
_entity_poly.pdbx_seq_one_letter_code
_entity_poly.pdbx_strand_id
1 'polypeptide(L)'
;MHHALALTASLLPVCPFVSFIEGADAKDFYGGWGAYLCLIAVEGAKKGLTGPIHILDGPKSLKAIFAGEKGTDVPPGDHFFINDISFKEFPACYSVHPAMTVVLDLLSRHPINPEQIVEVEVATYPYSYDLDQGVGDDLNPSSARLSLSYTVAYALIEGRLSPEAFTPEKLQDKRYLALREKVKVIKHQAYGTGPFGKRGSIVSIRLQDGSVLRGETDAPRWKVPPTDEELVGKFRALTQDACGSEKQQFLVDLVWQLEKQTSLTPLIRSLREL
;
A
#
# COMPACT_ATOMS: atom_id res chain seq x y z
N MET A 1 -2.42 -5.70 32.12
CA MET A 1 -2.62 -4.90 30.90
C MET A 1 -1.67 -3.70 30.84
N HIS A 2 -1.73 -2.77 31.81
CA HIS A 2 -0.87 -1.58 31.83
C HIS A 2 0.64 -1.87 31.65
N HIS A 3 1.21 -2.83 32.40
CA HIS A 3 2.63 -3.18 32.23
C HIS A 3 2.97 -3.75 30.84
N ALA A 4 2.07 -4.50 30.20
CA ALA A 4 2.32 -5.01 28.86
C ALA A 4 2.42 -3.86 27.83
N LEU A 5 1.49 -2.90 27.91
CA LEU A 5 1.53 -1.71 27.05
C LEU A 5 2.82 -0.91 27.26
N ALA A 6 3.19 -0.68 28.53
CA ALA A 6 4.40 0.05 28.86
C ALA A 6 5.68 -0.69 28.43
N LEU A 7 5.73 -2.02 28.56
CA LEU A 7 6.85 -2.84 28.07
C LEU A 7 6.97 -2.77 26.54
N THR A 8 5.86 -2.87 25.80
CA THR A 8 5.87 -2.71 24.34
C THR A 8 6.35 -1.32 23.94
N ALA A 9 5.84 -0.27 24.58
CA ALA A 9 6.22 1.12 24.29
C ALA A 9 7.71 1.39 24.55
N SER A 10 8.29 0.80 25.60
CA SER A 10 9.73 0.90 25.90
C SER A 10 10.63 0.22 24.85
N LEU A 11 10.08 -0.71 24.05
CA LEU A 11 10.80 -1.48 23.03
C LEU A 11 10.41 -1.08 21.60
N LEU A 12 9.59 -0.04 21.44
CA LEU A 12 9.04 0.38 20.17
C LEU A 12 10.17 0.68 19.17
N PRO A 13 10.12 0.14 17.93
CA PRO A 13 11.07 0.55 16.91
C PRO A 13 10.81 2.02 16.54
N VAL A 14 11.88 2.78 16.33
CA VAL A 14 11.78 4.01 15.52
C VAL A 14 11.89 3.56 14.07
N CYS A 15 10.77 3.57 13.33
CA CYS A 15 10.75 3.19 11.92
C CYS A 15 11.09 4.42 11.04
N PRO A 16 12.33 4.54 10.53
CA PRO A 16 12.66 5.66 9.66
C PRO A 16 12.03 5.45 8.28
N PHE A 17 11.60 6.54 7.65
CA PHE A 17 11.03 6.47 6.30
C PHE A 17 12.09 6.16 5.21
N VAL A 18 13.38 6.28 5.54
CA VAL A 18 14.49 6.06 4.60
C VAL A 18 14.49 4.65 4.00
N SER A 19 14.12 3.62 4.77
CA SER A 19 14.04 2.24 4.29
C SER A 19 13.02 2.06 3.16
N PHE A 20 11.98 2.89 3.13
CA PHE A 20 11.00 2.86 2.05
C PHE A 20 11.61 3.40 0.77
N ILE A 21 12.32 4.53 0.85
CA ILE A 21 12.90 5.23 -0.30
C ILE A 21 14.07 4.45 -0.90
N GLU A 22 14.98 3.96 -0.06
CA GLU A 22 16.12 3.13 -0.49
C GLU A 22 15.68 1.71 -0.92
N GLY A 23 14.41 1.36 -0.70
CA GLY A 23 13.88 0.04 -1.00
C GLY A 23 14.53 -1.07 -0.15
N ALA A 24 14.86 -0.77 1.10
CA ALA A 24 15.43 -1.74 2.03
C ALA A 24 14.36 -2.69 2.59
N ASP A 25 14.68 -3.98 2.62
CA ASP A 25 13.77 -5.05 3.07
C ASP A 25 13.36 -4.96 4.54
N ALA A 26 14.06 -4.13 5.34
CA ALA A 26 13.69 -3.84 6.71
C ALA A 26 12.22 -3.36 6.84
N LYS A 27 11.70 -2.70 5.79
CA LYS A 27 10.30 -2.28 5.70
C LYS A 27 9.31 -3.42 5.89
N ASP A 28 9.59 -4.60 5.32
CA ASP A 28 8.68 -5.74 5.35
C ASP A 28 8.59 -6.36 6.76
N PHE A 29 9.59 -6.10 7.61
CA PHE A 29 9.59 -6.52 9.02
C PHE A 29 8.77 -5.62 9.95
N TYR A 30 8.48 -4.37 9.57
CA TYR A 30 7.87 -3.41 10.49
C TYR A 30 6.49 -3.84 11.01
N GLY A 31 5.66 -4.44 10.16
CA GLY A 31 4.34 -4.94 10.56
C GLY A 31 4.43 -6.12 11.54
N GLY A 32 5.29 -7.10 11.25
CA GLY A 32 5.47 -8.28 12.10
C GLY A 32 6.13 -7.97 13.44
N TRP A 33 7.04 -6.99 13.47
CA TRP A 33 7.77 -6.61 14.68
C TRP A 33 6.85 -6.08 15.78
N GLY A 34 5.85 -5.26 15.43
CA GLY A 34 4.87 -4.77 16.41
C GLY A 34 4.08 -5.91 17.08
N ALA A 35 3.64 -6.90 16.30
CA ALA A 35 2.95 -8.07 16.81
C ALA A 35 3.87 -8.92 17.71
N TYR A 36 5.12 -9.13 17.28
CA TYR A 36 6.13 -9.86 18.06
C TYR A 36 6.38 -9.22 19.42
N LEU A 37 6.62 -7.90 19.46
CA LEU A 37 6.83 -7.16 20.71
C LEU A 37 5.63 -7.25 21.64
N CYS A 38 4.41 -7.18 21.12
CA CYS A 38 3.19 -7.33 21.90
C CYS A 38 3.12 -8.69 22.59
N LEU A 39 3.37 -9.78 21.84
CA LEU A 39 3.34 -11.14 22.38
C LEU A 39 4.34 -11.32 23.53
N ILE A 40 5.59 -10.86 23.34
CA ILE A 40 6.64 -10.92 24.37
C ILE A 40 6.27 -10.07 25.59
N ALA A 41 5.79 -8.85 25.39
CA ALA A 41 5.43 -7.95 26.49
C ALA A 41 4.25 -8.46 27.31
N VAL A 42 3.23 -9.05 26.68
CA VAL A 42 2.09 -9.66 27.36
C VAL A 42 2.53 -10.85 28.19
N GLU A 43 3.33 -11.75 27.64
CA GLU A 43 3.85 -12.91 28.38
C GLU A 43 4.79 -12.49 29.52
N GLY A 44 5.66 -11.50 29.29
CA GLY A 44 6.51 -10.92 30.33
C GLY A 44 5.70 -10.32 31.47
N ALA A 45 4.67 -9.52 31.15
CA ALA A 45 3.79 -8.92 32.15
C ALA A 45 3.01 -9.96 32.95
N LYS A 46 2.53 -11.05 32.32
CA LYS A 46 1.88 -12.17 33.02
C LYS A 46 2.82 -12.85 34.02
N LYS A 47 4.13 -12.84 33.76
CA LYS A 47 5.18 -13.39 34.63
C LYS A 47 5.75 -12.38 35.63
N GLY A 48 5.17 -11.18 35.72
CA GLY A 48 5.55 -10.16 36.72
C GLY A 48 6.55 -9.11 36.23
N LEU A 49 6.91 -9.09 34.95
CA LEU A 49 7.74 -8.02 34.40
C LEU A 49 6.94 -6.70 34.38
N THR A 50 7.56 -5.63 34.86
CA THR A 50 6.91 -4.31 34.98
C THR A 50 7.40 -3.34 33.91
N GLY A 51 6.49 -2.59 33.30
CA GLY A 51 6.81 -1.42 32.48
C GLY A 51 6.59 -0.08 33.20
N PRO A 52 7.21 1.02 32.73
CA PRO A 52 7.13 2.35 33.33
C PRO A 52 5.73 2.99 33.20
N ILE A 53 5.25 3.63 34.27
CA ILE A 53 3.89 4.20 34.35
C ILE A 53 3.71 5.43 33.46
N HIS A 54 4.74 6.25 33.33
CA HIS A 54 4.71 7.51 32.57
C HIS A 54 5.45 7.39 31.24
N ILE A 55 5.34 6.24 30.54
CA ILE A 55 6.07 6.00 29.28
C ILE A 55 5.67 6.97 28.17
N LEU A 56 4.44 7.48 28.20
CA LEU A 56 3.91 8.40 27.20
C LEU A 56 4.23 9.87 27.53
N ASP A 57 4.18 10.26 28.80
CA ASP A 57 4.13 11.68 29.22
C ASP A 57 5.12 12.08 30.33
N GLY A 58 5.88 11.15 30.88
CA GLY A 58 6.86 11.39 31.93
C GLY A 58 8.17 12.03 31.46
N PRO A 59 9.14 12.22 32.38
CA PRO A 59 10.48 12.64 32.02
C PRO A 59 11.14 11.62 31.09
N LYS A 60 11.70 12.07 29.95
CA LYS A 60 12.32 11.20 28.92
C LYS A 60 11.35 10.14 28.34
N SER A 61 10.07 10.51 28.19
CA SER A 61 9.01 9.68 27.60
C SER A 61 8.99 9.74 26.07
N LEU A 62 8.08 8.97 25.45
CA LEU A 62 7.84 9.04 24.01
C LEU A 62 7.48 10.45 23.53
N LYS A 63 6.75 11.25 24.34
CA LYS A 63 6.46 12.66 24.04
C LYS A 63 7.73 13.51 23.92
N ALA A 64 8.81 13.19 24.62
CA ALA A 64 10.07 13.91 24.51
C ALA A 64 10.90 13.49 23.27
N ILE A 65 10.64 12.31 22.72
CA ILE A 65 11.37 11.74 21.58
C ILE A 65 10.70 12.12 20.26
N PHE A 66 9.38 12.00 20.19
CA PHE A 66 8.63 12.34 18.98
C PHE A 66 8.28 13.82 18.96
N ALA A 67 8.87 14.55 18.01
CA ALA A 67 8.48 15.91 17.66
C ALA A 67 7.37 15.87 16.61
N GLY A 68 6.30 16.63 16.81
CA GLY A 68 5.19 16.70 15.84
C GLY A 68 4.02 17.52 16.35
N GLU A 69 3.03 17.69 15.47
CA GLU A 69 1.75 18.30 15.85
C GLU A 69 1.03 17.40 16.86
N LYS A 70 0.40 18.02 17.86
CA LYS A 70 -0.42 17.28 18.81
C LYS A 70 -1.60 16.67 18.06
N GLY A 71 -1.72 15.34 18.12
CA GLY A 71 -2.90 14.64 17.61
C GLY A 71 -4.19 15.02 18.34
N THR A 72 -5.32 14.53 17.84
CA THR A 72 -6.62 14.67 18.51
C THR A 72 -6.87 13.42 19.36
N ASP A 73 -7.13 13.61 20.65
CA ASP A 73 -7.53 12.51 21.52
C ASP A 73 -8.95 12.08 21.14
N VAL A 74 -9.11 10.80 20.76
CA VAL A 74 -10.41 10.20 20.44
C VAL A 74 -10.77 9.20 21.54
N PRO A 75 -11.82 9.46 22.33
CA PRO A 75 -12.23 8.55 23.39
C PRO A 75 -12.58 7.15 22.84
N PRO A 76 -12.25 6.07 23.57
CA PRO A 76 -12.68 4.73 23.18
C PRO A 76 -14.20 4.64 23.05
N GLY A 77 -14.68 4.16 21.90
CA GLY A 77 -16.11 3.98 21.62
C GLY A 77 -16.78 5.13 20.86
N ASP A 78 -16.16 6.32 20.80
CA ASP A 78 -16.72 7.45 20.05
C ASP A 78 -16.60 7.25 18.53
N HIS A 79 -15.49 6.66 18.09
CA HIS A 79 -15.26 6.38 16.68
C HIS A 79 -14.44 5.09 16.49
N PHE A 80 -14.84 4.29 15.50
CA PHE A 80 -14.15 3.05 15.14
C PHE A 80 -13.39 3.25 13.84
N PHE A 81 -12.11 3.62 13.94
CA PHE A 81 -11.23 3.87 12.78
C PHE A 81 -11.09 2.68 11.81
N ILE A 82 -11.47 1.46 12.23
CA ILE A 82 -11.57 0.31 11.33
C ILE A 82 -12.55 0.56 10.17
N ASN A 83 -13.53 1.46 10.35
CA ASN A 83 -14.50 1.84 9.32
C ASN A 83 -13.95 2.85 8.31
N ASP A 84 -12.80 3.47 8.60
CA ASP A 84 -12.18 4.48 7.72
C ASP A 84 -11.03 3.91 6.87
N ILE A 85 -10.78 2.59 6.97
CA ILE A 85 -9.70 1.96 6.21
C ILE A 85 -10.04 1.96 4.72
N SER A 86 -9.00 1.97 3.88
CA SER A 86 -9.14 1.81 2.43
C SER A 86 -8.55 0.49 1.98
N PHE A 87 -9.13 -0.10 0.94
CA PHE A 87 -8.55 -1.24 0.27
C PHE A 87 -7.60 -0.78 -0.83
N LYS A 88 -6.45 -1.45 -0.94
CA LYS A 88 -5.55 -1.27 -2.07
C LYS A 88 -6.02 -2.13 -3.22
N GLU A 89 -6.25 -1.55 -4.39
CA GLU A 89 -6.51 -2.35 -5.60
C GLU A 89 -5.22 -3.03 -6.06
N PHE A 90 -4.14 -2.27 -6.17
CA PHE A 90 -2.86 -2.74 -6.69
C PHE A 90 -1.81 -3.02 -5.59
N PRO A 91 -0.84 -3.92 -5.82
CA PRO A 91 0.20 -4.30 -4.87
C PRO A 91 1.34 -3.27 -4.77
N ALA A 92 0.99 -1.99 -4.68
CA ALA A 92 1.91 -0.85 -4.67
C ALA A 92 1.60 0.14 -3.53
N CYS A 93 2.42 1.17 -3.39
CA CYS A 93 2.11 2.31 -2.53
C CYS A 93 0.79 2.95 -2.96
N TYR A 94 0.00 3.44 -2.00
CA TYR A 94 -1.27 4.09 -2.32
C TYR A 94 -1.09 5.32 -3.22
N SER A 95 0.12 5.88 -3.27
CA SER A 95 0.46 7.01 -4.15
C SER A 95 0.25 6.75 -5.63
N VAL A 96 0.42 5.52 -6.10
CA VAL A 96 0.26 5.21 -7.53
C VAL A 96 -1.18 4.98 -7.96
N HIS A 97 -2.08 4.72 -6.99
CA HIS A 97 -3.44 4.24 -7.27
C HIS A 97 -4.31 5.23 -8.06
N PRO A 98 -4.25 6.56 -7.84
CA PRO A 98 -4.99 7.51 -8.64
C PRO A 98 -4.60 7.47 -10.13
N ALA A 99 -3.30 7.44 -10.45
CA ALA A 99 -2.85 7.34 -11.84
C ALA A 99 -3.21 6.00 -12.45
N MET A 100 -3.12 4.89 -11.69
CA MET A 100 -3.53 3.56 -12.17
C MET A 100 -5.02 3.53 -12.50
N THR A 101 -5.86 4.19 -11.70
CA THR A 101 -7.29 4.32 -11.97
C THR A 101 -7.52 4.97 -13.34
N VAL A 102 -6.81 6.06 -13.64
CA VAL A 102 -6.94 6.77 -14.92
C VAL A 102 -6.36 5.97 -16.08
N VAL A 103 -5.17 5.38 -15.93
CA VAL A 103 -4.49 4.62 -16.98
C VAL A 103 -5.31 3.41 -17.40
N LEU A 104 -5.81 2.63 -16.43
CA LEU A 104 -6.59 1.43 -16.74
C LEU A 104 -7.98 1.77 -17.31
N ASP A 105 -8.59 2.87 -16.87
CA ASP A 105 -9.82 3.38 -17.50
C ASP A 105 -9.57 3.78 -18.97
N LEU A 106 -8.48 4.49 -19.25
CA LEU A 106 -8.11 4.86 -20.63
C LEU A 106 -7.86 3.63 -21.51
N LEU A 107 -7.14 2.62 -21.01
CA LEU A 107 -6.89 1.36 -21.73
C LEU A 107 -8.17 0.56 -21.97
N SER A 108 -9.15 0.63 -21.06
CA SER A 108 -10.44 -0.05 -21.22
C SER A 108 -11.29 0.56 -22.33
N ARG A 109 -11.17 1.88 -22.54
CA ARG A 109 -11.93 2.65 -23.54
C ARG A 109 -11.22 2.76 -24.88
N HIS A 110 -9.89 2.66 -24.88
CA HIS A 110 -9.05 2.87 -26.05
C HIS A 110 -7.95 1.81 -26.11
N PRO A 111 -7.90 0.95 -27.15
CA PRO A 111 -6.76 0.08 -27.36
C PRO A 111 -5.54 0.92 -27.72
N ILE A 112 -4.56 0.99 -26.82
CA ILE A 112 -3.30 1.72 -27.03
C ILE A 112 -2.21 0.72 -27.37
N ASN A 113 -1.55 0.88 -28.52
CA ASN A 113 -0.29 0.17 -28.77
C ASN A 113 0.84 0.90 -28.01
N PRO A 114 1.51 0.27 -27.04
CA PRO A 114 2.57 0.90 -26.24
C PRO A 114 3.73 1.46 -27.08
N GLU A 115 4.01 0.84 -28.24
CA GLU A 115 5.07 1.29 -29.16
C GLU A 115 4.77 2.65 -29.79
N GLN A 116 3.48 2.99 -29.91
CA GLN A 116 3.01 4.26 -30.47
C GLN A 116 3.05 5.40 -29.45
N ILE A 117 3.39 5.14 -28.18
CA ILE A 117 3.45 6.18 -27.15
C ILE A 117 4.72 7.01 -27.34
N VAL A 118 4.54 8.32 -27.47
CA VAL A 118 5.62 9.32 -27.55
C VAL A 118 5.95 9.87 -26.18
N GLU A 119 4.93 10.17 -25.37
CA GLU A 119 5.08 10.75 -24.04
C GLU A 119 3.84 10.44 -23.20
N VAL A 120 4.04 10.27 -21.89
CA VAL A 120 2.97 10.21 -20.90
C VAL A 120 3.23 11.29 -19.87
N GLU A 121 2.33 12.25 -19.72
CA GLU A 121 2.38 13.22 -18.63
C GLU A 121 1.43 12.77 -17.52
N VAL A 122 1.95 12.68 -16.30
CA VAL A 122 1.19 12.31 -15.09
C VAL A 122 1.25 13.47 -14.10
N ALA A 123 0.21 14.29 -14.11
CA ALA A 123 0.06 15.34 -13.11
C ALA A 123 -0.57 14.76 -11.85
N THR A 124 0.15 14.76 -10.74
CA THR A 124 -0.23 14.09 -9.49
C THR A 124 -0.04 14.99 -8.28
N TYR A 125 -0.53 14.56 -7.13
CA TYR A 125 -0.39 15.29 -5.88
C TYR A 125 1.06 15.27 -5.35
N PRO A 126 1.51 16.30 -4.61
CA PRO A 126 2.94 16.51 -4.30
C PRO A 126 3.65 15.30 -3.69
N TYR A 127 3.00 14.61 -2.76
CA TYR A 127 3.59 13.43 -2.10
C TYR A 127 3.86 12.28 -3.08
N SER A 128 2.99 12.04 -4.07
CA SER A 128 3.25 11.01 -5.09
C SER A 128 4.40 11.39 -6.02
N TYR A 129 4.54 12.68 -6.34
CA TYR A 129 5.69 13.17 -7.09
C TYR A 129 6.98 12.97 -6.28
N ASP A 130 7.00 13.39 -5.01
CA ASP A 130 8.22 13.35 -4.20
C ASP A 130 8.70 11.91 -3.98
N LEU A 131 7.79 10.93 -3.84
CA LEU A 131 8.13 9.52 -3.79
C LEU A 131 8.74 9.01 -5.11
N ASP A 132 8.14 9.34 -6.25
CA ASP A 132 8.63 8.91 -7.56
C ASP A 132 10.02 9.48 -7.87
N GLN A 133 10.29 10.73 -7.47
CA GLN A 133 11.61 11.33 -7.61
C GLN A 133 12.63 10.79 -6.60
N GLY A 134 12.17 10.32 -5.43
CA GLY A 134 13.03 9.84 -4.36
C GLY A 134 13.60 8.44 -4.59
N VAL A 135 12.93 7.59 -5.38
CA VAL A 135 13.34 6.17 -5.54
C VAL A 135 14.52 5.94 -6.50
N GLY A 136 14.93 6.96 -7.25
CA GLY A 136 16.07 6.89 -8.18
C GLY A 136 15.83 5.99 -9.39
N ASP A 137 16.89 5.79 -10.18
CA ASP A 137 16.82 5.06 -11.45
C ASP A 137 16.92 3.54 -11.24
N ASP A 138 17.75 3.12 -10.28
CA ASP A 138 18.01 1.71 -9.96
C ASP A 138 16.91 1.13 -9.06
N LEU A 139 15.81 0.72 -9.70
CA LEU A 139 14.66 0.16 -8.99
C LEU A 139 14.93 -1.26 -8.47
N ASN A 140 14.47 -1.50 -7.25
CA ASN A 140 14.35 -2.82 -6.65
C ASN A 140 12.86 -3.11 -6.33
N PRO A 141 12.48 -4.33 -5.94
CA PRO A 141 11.07 -4.67 -5.70
C PRO A 141 10.36 -3.72 -4.71
N SER A 142 11.09 -3.21 -3.71
CA SER A 142 10.54 -2.32 -2.69
C SER A 142 10.38 -0.88 -3.18
N SER A 143 11.39 -0.33 -3.87
CA SER A 143 11.37 1.04 -4.40
C SER A 143 10.48 1.16 -5.65
N ALA A 144 10.40 0.12 -6.49
CA ALA A 144 9.51 0.07 -7.64
C ALA A 144 8.04 0.22 -7.28
N ARG A 145 7.61 -0.27 -6.10
CA ARG A 145 6.24 -0.10 -5.57
C ARG A 145 5.92 1.36 -5.22
N LEU A 146 6.91 2.25 -5.15
CA LEU A 146 6.76 3.69 -4.93
C LEU A 146 6.96 4.50 -6.22
N SER A 147 7.52 3.89 -7.28
CA SER A 147 7.75 4.54 -8.58
C SER A 147 6.46 4.65 -9.38
N LEU A 148 5.96 5.89 -9.53
CA LEU A 148 4.78 6.18 -10.33
C LEU A 148 5.08 5.99 -11.83
N SER A 149 6.24 6.47 -12.27
CA SER A 149 6.72 6.35 -13.65
C SER A 149 6.82 4.90 -14.10
N TYR A 150 7.43 4.03 -13.29
CA TYR A 150 7.53 2.59 -13.59
C TYR A 150 6.16 1.89 -13.60
N THR A 151 5.34 2.13 -12.59
CA THR A 151 4.02 1.47 -12.50
C THR A 151 3.09 1.87 -13.65
N VAL A 152 3.14 3.13 -14.10
CA VAL A 152 2.43 3.60 -15.31
C VAL A 152 2.96 2.92 -16.57
N ALA A 153 4.28 2.85 -16.74
CA ALA A 153 4.88 2.17 -17.89
C ALA A 153 4.50 0.68 -17.94
N TYR A 154 4.57 -0.03 -16.81
CA TYR A 154 4.16 -1.43 -16.73
C TYR A 154 2.69 -1.60 -17.10
N ALA A 155 1.79 -0.79 -16.52
CA ALA A 155 0.36 -0.90 -16.76
C ALA A 155 -0.02 -0.60 -18.21
N LEU A 156 0.66 0.34 -18.86
CA LEU A 156 0.45 0.65 -20.28
C LEU A 156 0.85 -0.52 -21.19
N ILE A 157 1.86 -1.31 -20.82
CA ILE A 157 2.32 -2.47 -21.60
C ILE A 157 1.45 -3.71 -21.32
N GLU A 158 1.14 -3.98 -20.06
CA GLU A 158 0.50 -5.23 -19.64
C GLU A 158 -1.03 -5.13 -19.49
N GLY A 159 -1.58 -3.92 -19.54
CA GLY A 159 -3.01 -3.67 -19.31
C GLY A 159 -3.46 -3.89 -17.86
N ARG A 160 -2.51 -4.09 -16.93
CA ARG A 160 -2.77 -4.35 -15.50
C ARG A 160 -1.56 -3.99 -14.65
N LEU A 161 -1.75 -3.86 -13.33
CA LEU A 161 -0.66 -3.78 -12.35
C LEU A 161 -0.81 -4.88 -11.30
N SER A 162 0.05 -5.89 -11.38
CA SER A 162 -0.02 -7.11 -10.57
C SER A 162 1.32 -7.39 -9.87
N PRO A 163 1.41 -8.36 -8.94
CA PRO A 163 2.65 -8.61 -8.19
C PRO A 163 3.87 -8.88 -9.07
N GLU A 164 3.65 -9.46 -10.26
CA GLU A 164 4.67 -9.76 -11.26
C GLU A 164 5.40 -8.49 -11.72
N ALA A 165 4.79 -7.31 -11.63
CA ALA A 165 5.44 -6.04 -11.95
C ALA A 165 6.69 -5.78 -11.10
N PHE A 166 6.83 -6.42 -9.95
CA PHE A 166 7.90 -6.12 -9.01
C PHE A 166 8.94 -7.23 -8.91
N THR A 167 8.97 -8.19 -9.84
CA THR A 167 10.02 -9.21 -9.87
C THR A 167 11.32 -8.64 -10.47
N PRO A 168 12.50 -9.13 -10.07
CA PRO A 168 13.78 -8.68 -10.63
C PRO A 168 13.83 -8.72 -12.15
N GLU A 169 13.21 -9.74 -12.77
CA GLU A 169 13.18 -9.91 -14.23
C GLU A 169 12.39 -8.78 -14.90
N LYS A 170 11.25 -8.38 -14.32
CA LYS A 170 10.41 -7.29 -14.85
C LYS A 170 11.00 -5.92 -14.59
N LEU A 171 11.79 -5.73 -13.54
CA LEU A 171 12.49 -4.49 -13.28
C LEU A 171 13.66 -4.25 -14.26
N GLN A 172 14.23 -5.32 -14.82
CA GLN A 172 15.34 -5.24 -15.79
C GLN A 172 14.88 -5.32 -17.25
N ASP A 173 13.60 -5.58 -17.52
CA ASP A 173 13.07 -5.67 -18.88
C ASP A 173 13.05 -4.28 -19.56
N LYS A 174 13.82 -4.18 -20.64
CA LYS A 174 14.05 -2.96 -21.42
C LYS A 174 12.76 -2.31 -21.93
N ARG A 175 11.68 -3.07 -22.12
CA ARG A 175 10.39 -2.52 -22.59
C ARG A 175 9.79 -1.56 -21.57
N TYR A 176 9.76 -1.96 -20.29
CA TYR A 176 9.22 -1.11 -19.23
C TYR A 176 10.14 0.06 -18.92
N LEU A 177 11.46 -0.16 -18.91
CA LEU A 177 12.45 0.90 -18.73
C LEU A 177 12.36 1.95 -19.84
N ALA A 178 12.29 1.54 -21.11
CA ALA A 178 12.17 2.47 -22.23
C ALA A 178 10.86 3.27 -22.21
N LEU A 179 9.75 2.68 -21.74
CA LEU A 179 8.49 3.42 -21.61
C LEU A 179 8.48 4.30 -20.36
N ARG A 180 9.13 3.90 -19.25
CA ARG A 180 9.31 4.71 -18.04
C ARG A 180 9.99 6.04 -18.36
N GLU A 181 11.02 6.04 -19.22
CA GLU A 181 11.69 7.27 -19.68
C GLU A 181 10.75 8.25 -20.41
N LYS A 182 9.64 7.77 -20.96
CA LYS A 182 8.62 8.61 -21.60
C LYS A 182 7.58 9.13 -20.62
N VAL A 183 7.57 8.65 -19.36
CA VAL A 183 6.62 9.07 -18.32
C VAL A 183 7.18 10.26 -17.54
N LYS A 184 6.60 11.44 -17.76
CA LYS A 184 6.90 12.66 -17.02
C LYS A 184 5.91 12.85 -15.89
N VAL A 185 6.39 12.74 -14.66
CA VAL A 185 5.58 13.01 -13.46
C VAL A 185 5.72 14.47 -13.07
N ILE A 186 4.60 15.18 -12.91
CA ILE A 186 4.58 16.60 -12.53
C ILE A 186 3.67 16.84 -11.32
N LYS A 187 3.99 17.87 -10.53
CA LYS A 187 3.15 18.29 -9.40
C LYS A 187 1.92 19.05 -9.91
N HIS A 188 0.74 18.64 -9.46
CA HIS A 188 -0.50 19.38 -9.64
C HIS A 188 -0.95 19.98 -8.30
N GLN A 189 -0.72 21.28 -8.13
CA GLN A 189 -0.85 21.98 -6.84
C GLN A 189 -2.29 22.02 -6.29
N ALA A 190 -3.31 21.84 -7.13
CA ALA A 190 -4.70 21.76 -6.67
C ALA A 190 -5.04 20.45 -5.92
N TYR A 191 -4.13 19.48 -5.92
CA TYR A 191 -4.26 18.27 -5.11
C TYR A 191 -3.57 18.46 -3.75
N GLY A 192 -4.22 17.98 -2.68
CA GLY A 192 -3.86 18.35 -1.32
C GLY A 192 -2.44 17.93 -0.92
N THR A 193 -1.87 18.63 0.06
CA THR A 193 -0.54 18.33 0.60
C THR A 193 -0.61 17.16 1.58
N GLY A 194 0.44 16.32 1.58
CA GLY A 194 0.56 15.19 2.51
C GLY A 194 -0.34 13.99 2.20
N PRO A 195 -0.34 12.95 3.07
CA PRO A 195 -1.13 11.76 2.84
C PRO A 195 -2.62 12.06 2.92
N PHE A 196 -3.13 12.96 3.75
CA PHE A 196 -4.58 13.11 3.92
C PHE A 196 -5.23 14.12 2.96
N GLY A 197 -4.45 14.74 2.08
CA GLY A 197 -4.95 15.67 1.06
C GLY A 197 -5.73 14.99 -0.07
N LYS A 198 -6.38 15.78 -0.94
CA LYS A 198 -7.03 15.29 -2.17
C LYS A 198 -6.00 14.53 -3.02
N ARG A 199 -6.17 13.21 -3.19
CA ARG A 199 -5.25 12.32 -3.91
C ARG A 199 -5.76 12.05 -5.33
N GLY A 200 -5.61 13.04 -6.21
CA GLY A 200 -6.02 12.94 -7.62
C GLY A 200 -4.85 12.71 -8.57
N SER A 201 -5.17 12.42 -9.83
CA SER A 201 -4.22 12.37 -10.92
C SER A 201 -4.89 12.71 -12.25
N ILE A 202 -4.16 13.43 -13.10
CA ILE A 202 -4.47 13.64 -14.51
C ILE A 202 -3.40 12.90 -15.31
N VAL A 203 -3.82 12.12 -16.29
CA VAL A 203 -2.91 11.40 -17.19
C VAL A 203 -3.19 11.83 -18.62
N SER A 204 -2.15 12.23 -19.35
CA SER A 204 -2.21 12.55 -20.79
C SER A 204 -1.21 11.67 -21.53
N ILE A 205 -1.68 10.88 -22.50
CA ILE A 205 -0.87 9.97 -23.32
C ILE A 205 -0.85 10.52 -24.74
N ARG A 206 0.32 10.93 -25.23
CA ARG A 206 0.52 11.40 -26.61
C ARG A 206 1.03 10.26 -27.48
N LEU A 207 0.37 10.04 -28.63
CA LEU A 207 0.73 9.01 -29.60
C LEU A 207 1.50 9.59 -30.80
N GLN A 208 2.12 8.73 -31.59
CA GLN A 208 2.92 9.10 -32.78
C GLN A 208 2.10 9.79 -33.88
N ASP A 209 0.81 9.49 -33.98
CA ASP A 209 -0.13 10.14 -34.92
C ASP A 209 -0.54 11.56 -34.47
N GLY A 210 -0.05 12.01 -33.31
CA GLY A 210 -0.35 13.31 -32.71
C GLY A 210 -1.60 13.32 -31.85
N SER A 211 -2.37 12.22 -31.78
CA SER A 211 -3.53 12.12 -30.90
C SER A 211 -3.11 12.12 -29.43
N VAL A 212 -4.01 12.64 -28.57
CA VAL A 212 -3.80 12.72 -27.13
C VAL A 212 -5.01 12.13 -26.42
N LEU A 213 -4.77 11.08 -25.64
CA LEU A 213 -5.75 10.49 -24.74
C LEU A 213 -5.57 11.08 -23.36
N ARG A 214 -6.64 11.58 -22.75
CA ARG A 214 -6.59 12.24 -21.44
C ARG A 214 -7.68 11.74 -20.52
N GLY A 215 -7.34 11.56 -19.25
CA GLY A 215 -8.28 11.25 -18.18
C GLY A 215 -7.86 11.90 -16.87
N GLU A 216 -8.79 11.97 -15.93
CA GLU A 216 -8.60 12.58 -14.61
C GLU A 216 -9.42 11.82 -13.56
N THR A 217 -8.88 11.76 -12.34
CA THR A 217 -9.63 11.37 -11.16
C THR A 217 -9.20 12.22 -9.96
N ASP A 218 -10.09 12.41 -9.00
CA ASP A 218 -9.78 13.04 -7.71
C ASP A 218 -9.48 12.05 -6.58
N ALA A 219 -9.63 10.76 -6.85
CA ALA A 219 -9.45 9.66 -5.92
C ALA A 219 -9.14 8.35 -6.66
N PRO A 220 -8.46 7.39 -6.01
CA PRO A 220 -8.37 6.05 -6.56
C PRO A 220 -9.74 5.35 -6.50
N ARG A 221 -9.97 4.39 -7.41
CA ARG A 221 -11.22 3.63 -7.54
C ARG A 221 -11.71 3.06 -6.20
N TRP A 222 -10.82 2.40 -5.46
CA TRP A 222 -11.13 1.77 -4.16
C TRP A 222 -11.00 2.70 -2.95
N LYS A 223 -11.11 4.03 -3.15
CA LYS A 223 -11.38 4.96 -2.05
C LYS A 223 -12.75 4.69 -1.44
N VAL A 224 -13.72 4.34 -2.29
CA VAL A 224 -14.95 3.69 -1.87
C VAL A 224 -14.64 2.20 -1.76
N PRO A 225 -15.04 1.51 -0.67
CA PRO A 225 -14.80 0.08 -0.55
C PRO A 225 -15.28 -0.68 -1.81
N PRO A 226 -14.47 -1.62 -2.33
CA PRO A 226 -14.88 -2.48 -3.43
C PRO A 226 -16.06 -3.38 -3.02
N THR A 227 -16.72 -3.95 -4.03
CA THR A 227 -17.73 -4.98 -3.82
C THR A 227 -17.13 -6.25 -3.23
N ASP A 228 -17.96 -7.08 -2.58
CA ASP A 228 -17.53 -8.36 -2.04
C ASP A 228 -16.99 -9.27 -3.14
N GLU A 229 -17.58 -9.24 -4.34
CA GLU A 229 -17.12 -9.99 -5.50
C GLU A 229 -15.72 -9.59 -5.94
N GLU A 230 -15.40 -8.30 -5.91
CA GLU A 230 -14.06 -7.79 -6.24
C GLU A 230 -13.02 -8.18 -5.19
N LEU A 231 -13.38 -8.13 -3.90
CA LEU A 231 -12.51 -8.58 -2.81
C LEU A 231 -12.23 -10.09 -2.91
N VAL A 232 -13.26 -10.89 -3.14
CA VAL A 232 -13.13 -12.34 -3.31
C VAL A 232 -12.34 -12.66 -4.58
N GLY A 233 -12.60 -11.95 -5.68
CA GLY A 233 -11.83 -12.09 -6.93
C GLY A 233 -10.34 -11.81 -6.71
N LYS A 234 -10.03 -10.72 -6.00
CA LYS A 234 -8.64 -10.40 -5.62
C LYS A 234 -8.02 -11.46 -4.72
N PHE A 235 -8.75 -11.94 -3.70
CA PHE A 235 -8.28 -13.01 -2.83
C PHE A 235 -7.89 -14.25 -3.63
N ARG A 236 -8.80 -14.74 -4.48
CA ARG A 236 -8.55 -15.92 -5.32
C ARG A 236 -7.35 -15.74 -6.23
N ALA A 237 -7.20 -14.57 -6.86
CA ALA A 237 -6.04 -14.26 -7.71
C ALA A 237 -4.72 -14.27 -6.93
N LEU A 238 -4.71 -13.78 -5.69
CA LEU A 238 -3.50 -13.76 -4.85
C LEU A 238 -3.16 -15.12 -4.24
N THR A 239 -4.13 -16.03 -4.10
CA THR A 239 -3.93 -17.34 -3.47
C THR A 239 -3.89 -18.51 -4.46
N GLN A 240 -4.00 -18.26 -5.76
CA GLN A 240 -4.09 -19.31 -6.78
C GLN A 240 -2.89 -20.26 -6.79
N ASP A 241 -1.69 -19.75 -6.50
CA ASP A 241 -0.46 -20.55 -6.47
C ASP A 241 -0.24 -21.25 -5.13
N ALA A 242 -0.93 -20.81 -4.06
CA ALA A 242 -0.85 -21.40 -2.73
C ALA A 242 -1.91 -22.48 -2.50
N CYS A 243 -3.11 -22.34 -3.08
CA CYS A 243 -4.17 -23.33 -2.94
C CYS A 243 -5.19 -23.33 -4.09
N GLY A 244 -5.74 -24.52 -4.32
CA GLY A 244 -6.79 -24.75 -5.32
C GLY A 244 -8.14 -24.13 -4.94
N SER A 245 -9.03 -24.02 -5.93
CA SER A 245 -10.31 -23.33 -5.85
C SER A 245 -11.24 -23.83 -4.73
N GLU A 246 -11.26 -25.12 -4.44
CA GLU A 246 -12.07 -25.69 -3.34
C GLU A 246 -11.65 -25.11 -1.98
N LYS A 247 -10.33 -25.05 -1.73
CA LYS A 247 -9.79 -24.51 -0.48
C LYS A 247 -9.98 -22.99 -0.40
N GLN A 248 -9.84 -22.29 -1.52
CA GLN A 248 -10.16 -20.86 -1.61
C GLN A 248 -11.63 -20.59 -1.26
N GLN A 249 -12.55 -21.39 -1.81
CA GLN A 249 -13.98 -21.26 -1.54
C GLN A 249 -14.28 -21.52 -0.07
N PHE A 250 -13.72 -22.58 0.50
CA PHE A 250 -13.84 -22.87 1.94
C PHE A 250 -13.38 -21.70 2.82
N LEU A 251 -12.22 -21.10 2.50
CA LEU A 251 -11.70 -19.96 3.27
C LEU A 251 -12.61 -18.74 3.16
N VAL A 252 -13.13 -18.44 1.97
CA VAL A 252 -14.09 -17.33 1.76
C VAL A 252 -15.35 -17.55 2.59
N ASP A 253 -15.97 -18.73 2.50
CA ASP A 253 -17.20 -19.04 3.21
C ASP A 253 -17.01 -18.98 4.74
N LEU A 254 -15.87 -19.45 5.23
CA LEU A 254 -15.53 -19.43 6.65
C LEU A 254 -15.34 -17.99 7.17
N VAL A 255 -14.67 -17.12 6.40
CA VAL A 255 -14.42 -15.72 6.78
C VAL A 255 -15.71 -14.89 6.70
N TRP A 256 -16.58 -15.14 5.73
CA TRP A 256 -17.88 -14.48 5.61
C TRP A 256 -18.94 -14.93 6.62
N GLN A 257 -18.64 -15.98 7.39
CA GLN A 257 -19.48 -16.43 8.50
C GLN A 257 -18.71 -16.42 9.82
N LEU A 258 -17.66 -15.60 9.93
CA LEU A 258 -16.74 -15.60 11.07
C LEU A 258 -17.46 -15.30 12.39
N GLU A 259 -18.47 -14.44 12.36
CA GLU A 259 -19.30 -14.07 13.51
C GLU A 259 -20.15 -15.23 14.04
N LYS A 260 -20.38 -16.26 13.22
CA LYS A 260 -21.11 -17.49 13.59
C LYS A 260 -20.18 -18.59 14.07
N GLN A 261 -18.86 -18.42 13.93
CA GLN A 261 -17.90 -19.44 14.35
C GLN A 261 -17.66 -19.37 15.86
N THR A 262 -17.64 -20.53 16.51
CA THR A 262 -17.31 -20.66 17.93
C THR A 262 -15.81 -20.83 18.18
N SER A 263 -15.02 -21.01 17.11
CA SER A 263 -13.56 -21.19 17.18
C SER A 263 -12.88 -20.74 15.89
N LEU A 264 -11.72 -20.11 16.02
CA LEU A 264 -10.82 -19.77 14.90
C LEU A 264 -9.89 -20.92 14.50
N THR A 265 -9.95 -22.05 15.21
CA THR A 265 -9.06 -23.19 14.94
C THR A 265 -9.17 -23.73 13.52
N PRO A 266 -10.38 -23.88 12.92
CA PRO A 266 -10.50 -24.32 11.53
C PRO A 266 -9.76 -23.37 10.57
N LEU A 267 -9.96 -22.05 10.72
CA LEU A 267 -9.29 -21.04 9.90
C LEU A 267 -7.77 -21.15 10.04
N ILE A 268 -7.26 -21.17 11.27
CA ILE A 268 -5.81 -21.23 11.54
C ILE A 268 -5.19 -22.52 10.99
N ARG A 269 -5.87 -23.67 11.09
CA ARG A 269 -5.38 -24.93 10.53
C ARG A 269 -5.31 -24.86 9.01
N SER A 270 -6.38 -24.41 8.36
CA SER A 270 -6.41 -24.30 6.89
C SER A 270 -5.32 -23.39 6.35
N LEU A 271 -5.02 -22.29 7.04
CA LEU A 271 -3.93 -21.36 6.66
C LEU A 271 -2.52 -21.94 6.86
N ARG A 272 -2.32 -22.91 7.75
CA ARG A 272 -1.00 -23.58 7.95
C ARG A 272 -0.67 -24.61 6.88
N GLU A 273 -1.68 -25.04 6.14
CA GLU A 273 -1.60 -26.04 5.08
C GLU A 273 -1.60 -25.38 3.68
N LEU A 274 -1.38 -24.06 3.62
CA LEU A 274 -1.18 -23.30 2.38
C LEU A 274 0.30 -23.31 1.96
#